data_AF-A0A846MLP5-F1
#
_entry.id   AF-A0A846MLP5-F1
#
_cell.length_a   1.000
_cell.length_b   1.000
_cell.length_c   1.000
_cell.angle_alpha   90.00
_cell.angle_beta   90.00
_cell.angle_gamma   90.00
#
_symmetry.space_group_name_H-M   'P 1'
#
loop_
_entity.id
_entity.type
_entity.pdbx_description
1 polymer ?
#
loop_
_entity_poly.entity_id
_entity_poly.type
_entity_poly.pdbx_seq_one_letter_code
_entity_poly.pdbx_strand_id
1 'polypeptide(L)'
;MRKTWISFLTALMLSIPTGVLAANQASDSTQQGSVIKANHAMGHSFFEHMFKHGKLDEQKWMEIVKQYTPDQVDEWKKVLNERKQLRAKLQDEQVKKALKAKCREMKQKREQALDRLIDRLANKEITKEQFKQELKQLHKRKKWMSKEEKQKLRELHHQTYKAMKENDKEAMARLLPQWLDHMKKENERLAKWIQEATQR
;
A
#
# COMPACT_ATOMS: atom_id res chain seq x y z
N MET A 1 6.19 25.13 -37.25
CA MET A 1 6.91 26.32 -36.72
C MET A 1 6.02 26.90 -35.61
N ARG A 2 6.42 27.15 -34.37
CA ARG A 2 7.70 27.55 -33.77
C ARG A 2 7.94 26.83 -32.43
N LYS A 3 9.23 26.62 -32.14
CA LYS A 3 9.83 26.13 -30.87
C LYS A 3 9.91 27.27 -29.85
N THR A 4 10.42 26.91 -28.65
CA THR A 4 10.79 27.68 -27.44
C THR A 4 9.67 27.62 -26.39
N TRP A 5 9.86 27.11 -25.16
CA TRP A 5 10.99 27.29 -24.25
C TRP A 5 11.27 26.02 -23.42
N ILE A 6 12.53 25.55 -23.47
CA ILE A 6 13.17 24.69 -22.48
C ILE A 6 14.18 25.59 -21.78
N SER A 7 14.20 25.58 -20.44
CA SER A 7 15.40 25.58 -19.56
C SER A 7 15.13 26.27 -18.22
N PHE A 8 16.03 26.02 -17.27
CA PHE A 8 16.10 26.36 -15.84
C PHE A 8 15.49 25.26 -14.94
N LEU A 9 16.24 24.49 -14.14
CA LEU A 9 17.64 24.55 -13.69
C LEU A 9 18.10 23.14 -13.30
N THR A 10 19.26 22.75 -13.81
CA THR A 10 20.04 21.57 -13.40
C THR A 10 21.16 21.97 -12.44
N ALA A 11 21.50 21.02 -11.56
CA ALA A 11 22.75 20.87 -10.81
C ALA A 11 22.84 21.48 -9.38
N LEU A 12 22.87 20.59 -8.38
CA LEU A 12 23.92 20.60 -7.37
C LEU A 12 24.32 19.15 -7.02
N MET A 13 25.61 18.87 -7.20
CA MET A 13 26.34 17.61 -6.95
C MET A 13 26.31 17.22 -5.46
N LEU A 14 26.07 15.97 -5.08
CA LEU A 14 27.07 14.88 -4.90
C LEU A 14 28.21 15.23 -3.93
N SER A 15 28.06 14.79 -2.67
CA SER A 15 29.18 14.45 -1.78
C SER A 15 28.80 13.23 -0.94
N ILE A 16 29.46 12.10 -1.20
CA ILE A 16 29.42 10.88 -0.39
C ILE A 16 30.83 10.74 0.22
N PRO A 17 30.94 10.54 1.54
CA PRO A 17 32.11 9.89 2.12
C PRO A 17 31.85 8.38 2.25
N THR A 18 32.49 7.60 1.39
CA THR A 18 33.06 6.28 1.73
C THR A 18 33.94 6.46 2.99
N GLY A 19 33.97 5.65 4.03
CA GLY A 19 33.46 4.33 4.38
C GLY A 19 34.46 3.79 5.41
N VAL A 20 34.03 3.21 6.53
CA VAL A 20 34.89 2.36 7.37
C VAL A 20 34.04 1.18 7.86
N LEU A 21 34.32 0.02 7.27
CA LEU A 21 34.03 -1.30 7.81
C LEU A 21 35.05 -1.60 8.91
N ALA A 22 34.59 -1.94 10.10
CA ALA A 22 35.40 -2.64 11.10
C ALA A 22 34.74 -4.00 11.36
N ALA A 23 35.48 -5.06 11.06
CA ALA A 23 35.19 -6.45 11.38
C ALA A 23 35.99 -6.88 12.62
N ASN A 24 35.56 -8.01 13.22
CA ASN A 24 36.20 -8.83 14.27
C ASN A 24 35.95 -8.37 15.73
N GLN A 25 35.71 -9.24 16.71
CA GLN A 25 35.77 -10.71 16.82
C GLN A 25 34.94 -11.12 18.08
N ALA A 26 34.12 -12.16 17.96
CA ALA A 26 34.26 -13.45 18.65
C ALA A 26 34.33 -13.41 20.20
N SER A 27 33.30 -13.99 20.83
CA SER A 27 33.48 -14.87 21.98
C SER A 27 32.30 -15.85 22.08
N ASP A 28 32.62 -17.12 21.85
CA ASP A 28 31.79 -18.27 22.18
C ASP A 28 31.53 -18.33 23.70
N SER A 29 30.32 -18.72 24.08
CA SER A 29 30.16 -19.72 25.14
C SER A 29 28.78 -20.38 25.10
N THR A 30 28.86 -21.70 25.06
CA THR A 30 27.85 -22.75 25.20
C THR A 30 26.86 -22.49 26.36
N GLN A 31 25.56 -22.72 26.11
CA GLN A 31 24.69 -23.65 26.85
C GLN A 31 23.20 -23.28 26.68
N GLN A 32 22.52 -24.12 25.90
CA GLN A 32 21.28 -24.81 26.26
C GLN A 32 20.22 -24.02 27.05
N GLY A 33 19.10 -23.72 26.35
CA GLY A 33 17.81 -23.45 26.98
C GLY A 33 17.31 -22.02 26.86
N SER A 34 16.95 -21.55 25.66
CA SER A 34 16.00 -20.42 25.56
C SER A 34 15.44 -20.24 24.14
N VAL A 35 14.33 -20.93 23.83
CA VAL A 35 13.48 -20.55 22.69
C VAL A 35 12.65 -19.28 23.02
N ILE A 36 12.74 -18.75 24.24
CA ILE A 36 11.84 -17.70 24.74
C ILE A 36 12.48 -16.29 24.72
N LYS A 37 13.82 -16.14 24.76
CA LYS A 37 14.45 -14.79 24.78
C LYS A 37 14.76 -14.14 23.44
N ALA A 38 14.77 -14.88 22.32
CA ALA A 38 15.13 -14.32 21.02
C ALA A 38 14.03 -13.43 20.36
N ASN A 39 12.79 -13.50 20.84
CA ASN A 39 11.66 -12.78 20.22
C ASN A 39 11.53 -11.30 20.63
N HIS A 40 12.23 -10.86 21.69
CA HIS A 40 11.98 -9.52 22.24
C HIS A 40 12.76 -8.40 21.52
N ALA A 41 13.98 -8.68 21.05
CA ALA A 41 14.80 -7.70 20.32
C ALA A 41 14.44 -7.60 18.82
N MET A 42 13.98 -8.71 18.24
CA MET A 42 13.55 -8.78 16.82
C MET A 42 12.13 -8.19 16.61
N GLY A 43 11.38 -7.90 17.68
CA GLY A 43 9.98 -7.49 17.65
C GLY A 43 9.72 -5.99 17.42
N HIS A 44 10.66 -5.10 17.74
CA HIS A 44 10.34 -3.67 17.72
C HIS A 44 10.48 -3.02 16.34
N SER A 45 11.61 -3.21 15.66
CA SER A 45 11.87 -2.67 14.32
C SER A 45 11.08 -3.40 13.24
N PHE A 46 10.95 -4.73 13.37
CA PHE A 46 10.32 -5.59 12.37
C PHE A 46 8.80 -5.36 12.25
N PHE A 47 8.08 -5.30 13.37
CA PHE A 47 6.63 -5.10 13.35
C PHE A 47 6.25 -3.65 13.02
N GLU A 48 7.07 -2.67 13.42
CA GLU A 48 6.87 -1.28 12.99
C GLU A 48 7.06 -1.12 11.46
N HIS A 49 8.06 -1.79 10.87
CA HIS A 49 8.24 -1.82 9.41
C HIS A 49 7.24 -2.71 8.66
N MET A 50 6.78 -3.84 9.24
CA MET A 50 5.79 -4.77 8.65
C MET A 50 4.54 -4.03 8.18
N PHE A 51 3.98 -3.24 9.10
CA PHE A 51 2.65 -2.65 8.96
C PHE A 51 2.71 -1.29 8.27
N LYS A 52 3.84 -0.58 8.35
CA LYS A 52 4.08 0.65 7.57
C LYS A 52 4.16 0.41 6.06
N HIS A 53 4.59 -0.78 5.61
CA HIS A 53 4.76 -1.09 4.18
C HIS A 53 3.86 -2.20 3.62
N GLY A 54 2.95 -2.77 4.42
CA GLY A 54 1.91 -3.71 3.95
C GLY A 54 2.44 -5.01 3.33
N LYS A 55 3.68 -5.38 3.64
CA LYS A 55 4.33 -6.61 3.14
C LYS A 55 4.51 -7.60 4.28
N LEU A 56 3.41 -8.02 4.91
CA LEU A 56 3.44 -9.34 5.50
C LEU A 56 3.36 -10.36 4.36
N ASP A 57 4.28 -11.31 4.36
CA ASP A 57 4.15 -12.49 3.52
C ASP A 57 3.01 -13.37 4.04
N GLU A 58 2.52 -14.26 3.18
CA GLU A 58 1.40 -15.16 3.49
C GLU A 58 1.76 -16.12 4.64
N GLN A 59 3.03 -16.50 4.75
CA GLN A 59 3.52 -17.42 5.78
C GLN A 59 3.38 -16.82 7.18
N LYS A 60 3.81 -15.57 7.37
CA LYS A 60 3.69 -14.84 8.63
C LYS A 60 2.25 -14.60 9.05
N TRP A 61 1.34 -14.33 8.10
CA TRP A 61 -0.08 -14.26 8.43
C TRP A 61 -0.57 -15.60 8.98
N MET A 62 -0.19 -16.71 8.34
CA MET A 62 -0.58 -18.03 8.81
C MET A 62 0.04 -18.38 10.18
N GLU A 63 1.27 -17.96 10.45
CA GLU A 63 1.91 -18.14 11.77
C GLU A 63 1.12 -17.41 12.87
N ILE A 64 0.81 -16.13 12.66
CA ILE A 64 0.03 -15.32 13.61
C ILE A 64 -1.38 -15.92 13.79
N VAL A 65 -2.07 -16.29 12.71
CA VAL A 65 -3.43 -16.84 12.79
C VAL A 65 -3.45 -18.18 13.53
N LYS A 66 -2.49 -19.08 13.28
CA LYS A 66 -2.38 -20.34 14.03
C LYS A 66 -2.14 -20.11 15.52
N GLN A 67 -1.38 -19.07 15.87
CA GLN A 67 -1.04 -18.75 17.25
C GLN A 67 -2.21 -18.13 18.03
N TYR A 68 -3.00 -17.26 17.40
CA TYR A 68 -3.99 -16.43 18.10
C TYR A 68 -5.45 -16.73 17.75
N THR A 69 -5.74 -17.25 16.55
CA THR A 69 -7.11 -17.58 16.08
C THR A 69 -7.11 -18.87 15.25
N PRO A 70 -6.80 -20.03 15.86
CA PRO A 70 -6.68 -21.30 15.14
C PRO A 70 -7.97 -21.70 14.41
N ASP A 71 -9.13 -21.32 14.95
CA ASP A 71 -10.45 -21.64 14.38
C ASP A 71 -10.71 -20.94 13.04
N GLN A 72 -9.96 -19.87 12.73
CA GLN A 72 -10.11 -19.09 11.49
C GLN A 72 -9.06 -19.43 10.43
N VAL A 73 -8.17 -20.40 10.69
CA VAL A 73 -7.03 -20.75 9.82
C VAL A 73 -7.46 -21.02 8.38
N ASP A 74 -8.55 -21.77 8.18
CA ASP A 74 -9.01 -22.15 6.84
C ASP A 74 -9.56 -20.95 6.05
N GLU A 75 -10.29 -20.07 6.73
CA GLU A 75 -10.82 -18.86 6.10
C GLU A 75 -9.70 -17.90 5.70
N TRP A 76 -8.71 -17.71 6.58
CA TRP A 76 -7.50 -16.97 6.29
C TRP A 76 -6.73 -17.54 5.10
N LYS A 77 -6.56 -18.87 5.06
CA LYS A 77 -5.89 -19.55 3.95
C LYS A 77 -6.61 -19.31 2.63
N LYS A 78 -7.95 -19.33 2.61
CA LYS A 78 -8.75 -19.01 1.43
C LYS A 78 -8.51 -17.58 0.94
N VAL A 79 -8.60 -16.60 1.83
CA VAL A 79 -8.42 -15.16 1.50
C VAL A 79 -6.99 -14.87 1.02
N LEU A 80 -5.98 -15.48 1.65
CA LEU A 80 -4.58 -15.32 1.24
C LEU A 80 -4.30 -15.97 -0.11
N ASN A 81 -4.86 -17.16 -0.38
CA ASN A 81 -4.74 -17.82 -1.67
C ASN A 81 -5.38 -17.00 -2.80
N GLU A 82 -6.55 -16.43 -2.57
CA GLU A 82 -7.18 -15.51 -3.52
C GLU A 82 -6.27 -14.30 -3.80
N ARG A 83 -5.72 -13.69 -2.75
CA ARG A 83 -4.78 -12.57 -2.88
C ARG A 83 -3.55 -12.94 -3.70
N LYS A 84 -3.01 -14.13 -3.49
CA LYS A 84 -1.89 -14.68 -4.26
C LYS A 84 -2.23 -14.79 -5.74
N GLN A 85 -3.39 -15.37 -6.06
CA GLN A 85 -3.88 -15.49 -7.43
C GLN A 85 -4.09 -14.12 -8.09
N LEU A 86 -4.68 -13.15 -7.36
CA LEU A 86 -4.84 -11.78 -7.86
C LEU A 86 -3.49 -11.10 -8.12
N ARG A 87 -2.51 -11.27 -7.23
CA ARG A 87 -1.14 -10.77 -7.44
C ARG A 87 -0.48 -11.43 -8.64
N ALA A 88 -0.67 -12.73 -8.84
CA ALA A 88 -0.17 -13.43 -10.03
C ALA A 88 -0.81 -12.88 -11.32
N LYS A 89 -2.13 -12.65 -11.32
CA LYS A 89 -2.83 -11.99 -12.44
C LYS A 89 -2.29 -10.58 -12.71
N LEU A 90 -1.93 -9.82 -11.68
CA LEU A 90 -1.28 -8.51 -11.86
C LEU A 90 0.13 -8.60 -12.45
N GLN A 91 0.79 -9.77 -12.35
CA GLN A 91 2.07 -10.00 -12.99
C GLN A 91 1.95 -10.42 -14.45
N ASP A 92 0.77 -10.87 -14.89
CA ASP A 92 0.51 -11.20 -16.28
C ASP A 92 0.69 -9.97 -17.19
N GLU A 93 1.40 -10.17 -18.31
CA GLU A 93 1.75 -9.07 -19.21
C GLU A 93 0.55 -8.48 -19.94
N GLN A 94 -0.48 -9.28 -20.24
CA GLN A 94 -1.70 -8.76 -20.85
C GLN A 94 -2.47 -7.88 -19.86
N VAL A 95 -2.61 -8.34 -18.62
CA VAL A 95 -3.25 -7.57 -17.54
C VAL A 95 -2.49 -6.27 -17.27
N LYS A 96 -1.15 -6.31 -17.18
CA LYS A 96 -0.31 -5.11 -17.03
C LYS A 96 -0.52 -4.11 -18.17
N LYS A 97 -0.54 -4.58 -19.42
CA LYS A 97 -0.78 -3.72 -20.59
C LYS A 97 -2.17 -3.10 -20.54
N ALA A 98 -3.18 -3.89 -20.20
CA ALA A 98 -4.57 -3.44 -20.08
C ALA A 98 -4.74 -2.36 -18.99
N LEU A 99 -4.15 -2.60 -17.81
CA LEU A 99 -4.13 -1.62 -16.71
C LEU A 99 -3.42 -0.32 -17.12
N LYS A 100 -2.24 -0.42 -17.74
CA LYS A 100 -1.51 0.75 -18.25
C LYS A 100 -2.33 1.53 -19.29
N ALA A 101 -3.03 0.83 -20.18
CA ALA A 101 -3.89 1.46 -21.19
C ALA A 101 -5.06 2.21 -20.54
N LYS A 102 -5.79 1.58 -19.61
CA LYS A 102 -6.86 2.28 -18.87
C LYS A 102 -6.34 3.46 -18.07
N CYS A 103 -5.18 3.35 -17.42
CA CYS A 103 -4.57 4.48 -16.70
C CYS A 103 -4.24 5.64 -17.65
N ARG A 104 -3.72 5.36 -18.86
CA ARG A 104 -3.47 6.38 -19.89
C ARG A 104 -4.77 7.01 -20.39
N GLU A 105 -5.78 6.21 -20.68
CA GLU A 105 -7.11 6.68 -21.10
C GLU A 105 -7.72 7.63 -20.06
N MET A 106 -7.70 7.24 -18.78
CA MET A 106 -8.20 8.07 -17.68
C MET A 106 -7.39 9.36 -17.50
N LYS A 107 -6.09 9.33 -17.80
CA LYS A 107 -5.23 10.54 -17.76
C LYS A 107 -5.60 11.48 -18.91
N GLN A 108 -5.69 10.97 -20.14
CA GLN A 108 -6.05 11.74 -21.32
C GLN A 108 -7.44 12.38 -21.17
N LYS A 109 -8.43 11.64 -20.66
CA LYS A 109 -9.77 12.18 -20.38
C LYS A 109 -9.73 13.35 -19.39
N ARG A 110 -8.83 13.31 -18.39
CA ARG A 110 -8.65 14.42 -17.43
C ARG A 110 -7.93 15.61 -18.04
N GLU A 111 -6.89 15.37 -18.85
CA GLU A 111 -6.17 16.42 -19.57
C GLU A 111 -7.13 17.15 -20.52
N GLN A 112 -7.90 16.43 -21.34
CA GLN A 112 -8.92 17.02 -22.22
C GLN A 112 -10.01 17.79 -21.46
N ALA A 113 -10.44 17.30 -20.31
CA ALA A 113 -11.42 18.02 -19.49
C ALA A 113 -10.83 19.28 -18.86
N LEU A 114 -9.53 19.29 -18.56
CA LEU A 114 -8.82 20.47 -18.07
C LEU A 114 -8.66 21.50 -19.18
N ASP A 115 -8.26 21.08 -20.38
CA ASP A 115 -8.10 21.97 -21.54
C ASP A 115 -9.41 22.67 -21.87
N ARG A 116 -10.52 21.92 -21.94
CA ARG A 116 -11.87 22.48 -22.13
C ARG A 116 -12.25 23.48 -21.04
N LEU A 117 -11.84 23.23 -19.80
CA LEU A 117 -12.13 24.12 -18.68
C LEU A 117 -11.31 25.43 -18.79
N ILE A 118 -10.07 25.35 -19.27
CA ILE A 118 -9.22 26.51 -19.56
C ILE A 118 -9.80 27.34 -20.70
N ASP A 119 -10.25 26.69 -21.78
CA ASP A 119 -10.86 27.36 -22.93
C ASP A 119 -12.12 28.13 -22.53
N ARG A 120 -13.00 27.52 -21.73
CA ARG A 120 -14.20 28.18 -21.18
C ARG A 120 -13.87 29.42 -20.35
N LEU A 121 -12.76 29.39 -19.60
CA LEU A 121 -12.30 30.55 -18.84
C LEU A 121 -11.73 31.64 -19.77
N ALA A 122 -10.96 31.26 -20.80
CA ALA A 122 -10.38 32.19 -21.77
C ALA A 122 -11.48 32.90 -22.59
N ASN A 123 -12.53 32.17 -22.97
CA ASN A 123 -13.72 32.68 -23.66
C ASN A 123 -14.66 33.48 -22.74
N LYS A 124 -14.34 33.61 -21.45
CA LYS A 124 -15.17 34.27 -20.42
C LYS A 124 -16.56 33.62 -20.23
N GLU A 125 -16.74 32.37 -20.63
CA GLU A 125 -17.97 31.59 -20.41
C GLU A 125 -18.16 31.22 -18.94
N ILE A 126 -17.05 31.15 -18.18
CA ILE A 126 -17.06 30.93 -16.74
C ILE A 126 -16.25 31.99 -16.00
N THR A 127 -16.63 32.22 -14.76
CA THR A 127 -15.86 33.05 -13.82
C THR A 127 -14.67 32.30 -13.25
N LYS A 128 -13.68 33.02 -12.71
CA LYS A 128 -12.53 32.44 -12.00
C LYS A 128 -12.96 31.54 -10.82
N GLU A 129 -14.05 31.89 -10.14
CA GLU A 129 -14.54 31.09 -9.00
C GLU A 129 -15.21 29.79 -9.46
N GLN A 130 -16.00 29.83 -10.54
CA GLN A 130 -16.54 28.61 -11.15
C GLN A 130 -15.43 27.71 -11.68
N PHE A 131 -14.40 28.27 -12.32
CA PHE A 131 -13.21 27.53 -12.74
C PHE A 131 -12.54 26.81 -11.56
N LYS A 132 -12.30 27.50 -10.43
CA LYS A 132 -11.71 26.87 -9.24
C LYS A 132 -12.56 25.71 -8.70
N GLN A 133 -13.89 25.87 -8.68
CA GLN A 133 -14.81 24.83 -8.22
C GLN A 133 -14.78 23.60 -9.14
N GLU A 134 -14.91 23.79 -10.46
CA GLU A 134 -14.85 22.71 -11.44
C GLU A 134 -13.48 22.03 -11.47
N LEU A 135 -12.39 22.80 -11.36
CA LEU A 135 -11.03 22.28 -11.28
C LEU A 135 -10.84 21.38 -10.04
N LYS A 136 -11.41 21.77 -8.90
CA LYS A 136 -11.40 20.98 -7.65
C LYS A 136 -12.17 19.68 -7.81
N GLN A 137 -13.27 19.68 -8.55
CA GLN A 137 -14.01 18.46 -8.88
C GLN A 137 -13.21 17.56 -9.83
N LEU A 138 -12.57 18.12 -10.85
CA LEU A 138 -11.74 17.38 -11.81
C LEU A 138 -10.52 16.72 -11.14
N HIS A 139 -9.91 17.42 -10.17
CA HIS A 139 -8.81 16.89 -9.37
C HIS A 139 -9.23 15.89 -8.28
N LYS A 140 -10.54 15.72 -8.04
CA LYS A 140 -11.05 14.75 -7.06
C LYS A 140 -10.82 13.34 -7.57
N ARG A 141 -9.67 12.77 -7.22
CA ARG A 141 -9.31 11.38 -7.57
C ARG A 141 -10.32 10.40 -6.95
N LYS A 142 -10.74 9.39 -7.71
CA LYS A 142 -11.42 8.19 -7.17
C LYS A 142 -10.50 7.63 -6.08
N LYS A 143 -10.93 7.71 -4.83
CA LYS A 143 -10.14 7.23 -3.70
C LYS A 143 -10.33 5.72 -3.60
N TRP A 144 -9.24 4.98 -3.40
CA TRP A 144 -9.28 3.53 -3.15
C TRP A 144 -10.01 3.19 -1.84
N MET A 145 -9.98 4.13 -0.88
CA MET A 145 -10.68 4.06 0.40
C MET A 145 -11.20 5.43 0.82
N SER A 146 -12.27 5.45 1.61
CA SER A 146 -12.76 6.66 2.26
C SER A 146 -11.75 7.18 3.30
N LYS A 147 -11.91 8.44 3.75
CA LYS A 147 -11.06 8.98 4.82
C LYS A 147 -11.22 8.20 6.12
N GLU A 148 -12.46 7.82 6.44
CA GLU A 148 -12.81 7.05 7.62
C GLU A 148 -12.23 5.64 7.58
N GLU A 149 -12.35 4.95 6.43
CA GLU A 149 -11.73 3.63 6.24
C GLU A 149 -10.22 3.69 6.44
N LYS A 150 -9.57 4.73 5.90
CA LYS A 150 -8.13 4.94 6.08
C LYS A 150 -7.78 5.20 7.55
N GLN A 151 -8.62 5.92 8.29
CA GLN A 151 -8.41 6.16 9.72
C GLN A 151 -8.61 4.88 10.53
N LYS A 152 -9.67 4.12 10.27
CA LYS A 152 -9.91 2.81 10.91
C LYS A 152 -8.76 1.83 10.64
N LEU A 153 -8.22 1.81 9.42
CA LEU A 153 -7.08 0.98 9.09
C LEU A 153 -5.83 1.40 9.88
N ARG A 154 -5.56 2.70 10.03
CA ARG A 154 -4.44 3.20 10.85
C ARG A 154 -4.59 2.81 12.31
N GLU A 155 -5.80 2.93 12.84
CA GLU A 155 -6.12 2.52 14.21
C GLU A 155 -5.91 1.02 14.39
N LEU A 156 -6.43 0.20 13.46
CA LEU A 156 -6.22 -1.25 13.44
C LEU A 156 -4.73 -1.61 13.44
N HIS A 157 -3.92 -0.97 12.60
CA HIS A 157 -2.47 -1.13 12.60
C HIS A 157 -1.84 -0.80 13.97
N HIS A 158 -2.24 0.34 14.57
CA HIS A 158 -1.70 0.78 15.84
C HIS A 158 -2.06 -0.17 16.99
N GLN A 159 -3.33 -0.58 17.07
CA GLN A 159 -3.82 -1.53 18.07
C GLN A 159 -3.15 -2.90 17.92
N THR A 160 -2.99 -3.37 16.69
CA THR A 160 -2.32 -4.66 16.43
C THR A 160 -0.86 -4.58 16.88
N TYR A 161 -0.15 -3.51 16.54
CA TYR A 161 1.23 -3.28 16.99
C TYR A 161 1.34 -3.30 18.51
N LYS A 162 0.44 -2.59 19.22
CA LYS A 162 0.41 -2.58 20.68
C LYS A 162 0.15 -3.97 21.25
N ALA A 163 -0.85 -4.68 20.74
CA ALA A 163 -1.19 -6.03 21.19
C ALA A 163 -0.03 -7.02 21.00
N MET A 164 0.70 -6.95 19.88
CA MET A 164 1.88 -7.78 19.67
C MET A 164 3.05 -7.40 20.58
N LYS A 165 3.26 -6.09 20.83
CA LYS A 165 4.29 -5.61 21.76
C LYS A 165 4.05 -6.10 23.18
N GLU A 166 2.80 -6.10 23.61
CA GLU A 166 2.37 -6.55 24.94
C GLU A 166 2.14 -8.08 25.00
N ASN A 167 2.26 -8.78 23.88
CA ASN A 167 1.91 -10.19 23.69
C ASN A 167 0.48 -10.53 24.19
N ASP A 168 -0.44 -9.59 23.99
CA ASP A 168 -1.84 -9.69 24.38
C ASP A 168 -2.60 -10.60 23.40
N LYS A 169 -2.81 -11.85 23.83
CA LYS A 169 -3.49 -12.88 23.05
C LYS A 169 -4.96 -12.55 22.81
N GLU A 170 -5.65 -11.96 23.79
CA GLU A 170 -7.07 -11.64 23.68
C GLU A 170 -7.29 -10.49 22.70
N ALA A 171 -6.46 -9.44 22.78
CA ALA A 171 -6.51 -8.34 21.82
C ALA A 171 -6.21 -8.83 20.40
N MET A 172 -5.19 -9.67 20.21
CA MET A 172 -4.89 -10.26 18.90
C MET A 172 -6.05 -11.10 18.35
N ALA A 173 -6.69 -11.92 19.19
CA ALA A 173 -7.86 -12.71 18.79
C ALA A 173 -9.05 -11.85 18.33
N ARG A 174 -9.21 -10.63 18.88
CA ARG A 174 -10.25 -9.68 18.46
C ARG A 174 -9.88 -8.89 17.21
N LEU A 175 -8.60 -8.59 17.00
CA LEU A 175 -8.13 -7.76 15.89
C LEU A 175 -7.96 -8.54 14.58
N LEU A 176 -7.60 -9.83 14.64
CA LEU A 176 -7.42 -10.66 13.45
C LEU A 176 -8.68 -10.79 12.58
N PRO A 177 -9.90 -11.00 13.12
CA PRO A 177 -11.11 -10.96 12.31
C PRO A 177 -11.28 -9.63 11.53
N GLN A 178 -10.90 -8.50 12.13
CA GLN A 178 -10.97 -7.20 11.45
C GLN A 178 -9.96 -7.09 10.30
N TRP A 179 -8.77 -7.67 10.48
CA TRP A 179 -7.78 -7.79 9.40
C TRP A 179 -8.28 -8.69 8.27
N LEU A 180 -8.91 -9.81 8.60
CA LEU A 180 -9.47 -10.73 7.63
C LEU A 180 -10.51 -10.02 6.75
N ASP A 181 -11.44 -9.29 7.36
CA ASP A 181 -12.46 -8.50 6.65
C ASP A 181 -11.85 -7.39 5.79
N HIS A 182 -10.82 -6.72 6.30
CA HIS A 182 -10.07 -5.74 5.51
C HIS A 182 -9.43 -6.38 4.28
N MET A 183 -8.83 -7.57 4.40
CA MET A 183 -8.22 -8.27 3.28
C MET A 183 -9.23 -8.75 2.26
N LYS A 184 -10.38 -9.27 2.67
CA LYS A 184 -11.49 -9.63 1.77
C LYS A 184 -11.88 -8.44 0.91
N LYS A 185 -12.10 -7.27 1.52
CA LYS A 185 -12.45 -6.02 0.81
C LYS A 185 -11.34 -5.58 -0.16
N GLU A 186 -10.08 -5.69 0.23
CA GLU A 186 -8.97 -5.36 -0.66
C GLU A 186 -8.87 -6.34 -1.83
N ASN A 187 -9.10 -7.63 -1.62
CA ASN A 187 -9.15 -8.62 -2.69
C ASN A 187 -10.28 -8.33 -3.68
N GLU A 188 -11.49 -8.02 -3.18
CA GLU A 188 -12.62 -7.63 -4.04
C GLU A 188 -12.31 -6.38 -4.88
N ARG A 189 -11.69 -5.35 -4.28
CA ARG A 189 -11.29 -4.14 -5.01
C ARG A 189 -10.24 -4.44 -6.07
N LEU A 190 -9.24 -5.28 -5.75
CA LEU A 190 -8.22 -5.70 -6.71
C LEU A 190 -8.84 -6.50 -7.86
N ALA A 191 -9.73 -7.45 -7.56
CA ALA A 191 -10.44 -8.22 -8.56
C ALA A 191 -11.25 -7.33 -9.51
N LYS A 192 -12.04 -6.40 -8.94
CA LYS A 192 -12.80 -5.40 -9.72
C LYS A 192 -11.88 -4.54 -10.59
N TRP A 193 -10.75 -4.08 -10.06
CA TRP A 193 -9.82 -3.26 -10.83
C TRP A 193 -9.18 -4.02 -12.00
N ILE A 194 -8.80 -5.28 -11.79
CA ILE A 194 -8.30 -6.15 -12.86
C ILE A 194 -9.41 -6.38 -13.90
N GLN A 195 -10.64 -6.64 -13.46
CA GLN A 195 -11.77 -6.86 -14.35
C GLN A 195 -12.10 -5.60 -15.19
N GLU A 196 -12.24 -4.43 -14.55
CA GLU A 196 -12.47 -3.14 -15.22
C GLU A 196 -11.39 -2.81 -16.25
N ALA A 197 -10.16 -3.29 -16.02
CA ALA A 197 -9.05 -3.07 -16.94
C ALA A 197 -9.02 -4.03 -18.12
N THR A 198 -9.45 -5.27 -17.91
CA THR A 198 -9.39 -6.35 -18.89
C THR A 198 -10.64 -6.47 -19.75
N GLN A 199 -11.80 -6.05 -19.23
CA GLN A 199 -13.03 -5.91 -20.01
C GLN A 199 -12.95 -4.64 -20.87
N ARG A 200 -13.00 -4.83 -22.19
CA ARG A 200 -13.07 -3.73 -23.17
C ARG A 200 -14.50 -3.27 -23.34
#